data_AF-A0A9W4WGF7-F1
#
_entry.id   AF-A0A9W4WGF7-F1
#
_cell.length_a   1.000
_cell.length_b   1.000
_cell.length_c   1.000
_cell.angle_alpha   90.00
_cell.angle_beta   90.00
_cell.angle_gamma   90.00
#
_symmetry.space_group_name_H-M   'P 1'
#
loop_
_entity.id
_entity.type
_entity.pdbx_description
1 polymer ?
#
loop_
_entity_poly.entity_id
_entity_poly.type
_entity_poly.pdbx_seq_one_letter_code
_entity_poly.pdbx_strand_id
1 'polypeptide(L)'
;MLFFNLPLLLSYCLIFSNGASSHLLPRAGDDPGGHQWLGHDKVPALTQNASPGLEGQLELRFNPSLYISGGCDIYPAVDASGSLGAGLKPTGGGRSGCDKGGNGQVYARRGTSQDRTGIMYSYYVPKVRWGKGNDEGHRH
;
A
#
# COMPACT_ATOMS: atom_id res chain seq x y z
N MET A 1 -28.77 -59.92 29.69
CA MET A 1 -29.92 -59.03 29.40
C MET A 1 -29.70 -57.74 30.13
N LEU A 2 -29.52 -56.63 29.41
CA LEU A 2 -30.04 -55.29 29.71
C LEU A 2 -29.65 -54.37 28.53
N PHE A 3 -30.68 -53.78 27.93
CA PHE A 3 -30.68 -53.06 26.66
C PHE A 3 -30.50 -51.54 26.86
N PHE A 4 -29.85 -50.90 25.87
CA PHE A 4 -30.10 -49.58 25.24
C PHE A 4 -30.27 -48.30 26.09
N ASN A 5 -29.48 -47.26 25.78
CA ASN A 5 -29.83 -46.12 24.89
C ASN A 5 -28.90 -44.92 25.17
N LEU A 6 -28.16 -44.43 24.17
CA LEU A 6 -27.46 -43.14 24.24
C LEU A 6 -27.85 -42.31 23.00
N PRO A 7 -28.35 -41.06 23.16
CA PRO A 7 -28.92 -40.32 22.05
C PRO A 7 -27.84 -39.71 21.15
N LEU A 8 -28.08 -39.80 19.83
CA LEU A 8 -27.37 -39.06 18.79
C LEU A 8 -27.59 -37.55 18.99
N LEU A 9 -26.55 -36.81 19.38
CA LEU A 9 -26.53 -35.36 19.31
C LEU A 9 -26.12 -34.94 17.89
N LEU A 10 -27.10 -34.47 17.10
CA LEU A 10 -26.84 -33.77 15.85
C LEU A 10 -26.10 -32.47 16.15
N SER A 11 -24.82 -32.42 15.80
CA SER A 11 -24.02 -31.19 15.81
C SER A 11 -24.46 -30.30 14.63
N TYR A 12 -25.25 -29.27 14.94
CA TYR A 12 -25.62 -28.22 13.97
C TYR A 12 -24.38 -27.37 13.72
N CYS A 13 -23.73 -27.58 12.57
CA CYS A 13 -22.61 -26.74 12.14
C CYS A 13 -23.18 -25.40 11.67
N LEU A 14 -23.20 -24.40 12.56
CA LEU A 14 -23.48 -23.00 12.21
C LEU A 14 -22.34 -22.49 11.32
N ILE A 15 -22.56 -22.50 10.01
CA ILE A 15 -21.72 -21.82 9.04
C ILE A 15 -21.96 -20.32 9.23
N PHE A 16 -21.16 -19.67 10.06
CA PHE A 16 -21.08 -18.21 10.08
C PHE A 16 -20.38 -17.77 8.81
N SER A 17 -21.15 -17.43 7.78
CA SER A 17 -20.66 -16.68 6.64
C SER A 17 -20.30 -15.27 7.12
N ASN A 18 -19.01 -15.03 7.37
CA ASN A 18 -18.48 -13.68 7.51
C ASN A 18 -18.57 -12.99 6.14
N GLY A 19 -19.74 -12.44 5.82
CA GLY A 19 -19.90 -11.55 4.67
C GLY A 19 -19.23 -10.22 4.98
N ALA A 20 -18.07 -9.97 4.36
CA ALA A 20 -17.48 -8.64 4.38
C ALA A 20 -18.24 -7.75 3.39
N SER A 21 -18.95 -6.74 3.90
CA SER A 21 -19.56 -5.70 3.07
C SER A 21 -18.49 -4.73 2.59
N SER A 22 -18.31 -4.61 1.28
CA SER A 22 -17.48 -3.57 0.67
C SER A 22 -18.36 -2.39 0.27
N HIS A 23 -18.10 -1.21 0.85
CA HIS A 23 -18.73 0.04 0.47
C HIS A 23 -17.73 0.88 -0.33
N LEU A 24 -18.10 1.30 -1.53
CA LEU A 24 -17.36 2.30 -2.29
C LEU A 24 -17.70 3.68 -1.71
N LEU A 25 -16.78 4.25 -0.94
CA LEU A 25 -16.92 5.62 -0.45
C LEU A 25 -16.80 6.61 -1.63
N PRO A 26 -17.54 7.73 -1.61
CA PRO A 26 -17.36 8.81 -2.57
C PRO A 26 -15.89 9.26 -2.61
N ARG A 27 -15.32 9.42 -3.81
CA ARG A 27 -13.92 9.81 -4.07
C ARG A 27 -13.54 11.25 -3.62
N ALA A 28 -14.37 11.91 -2.80
CA ALA A 28 -14.17 13.29 -2.40
C ALA A 28 -13.84 13.36 -0.90
N GLY A 29 -12.55 13.56 -0.61
CA GLY A 29 -12.01 13.61 0.75
C GLY A 29 -11.47 12.25 1.16
N ASP A 30 -10.19 12.01 0.90
CA ASP A 30 -9.50 10.86 1.45
C ASP A 30 -9.61 10.94 2.98
N ASP A 31 -10.32 9.99 3.58
CA ASP A 31 -10.39 9.85 5.04
C ASP A 31 -9.05 9.28 5.50
N PRO A 32 -8.20 10.07 6.19
CA PRO A 32 -6.94 9.56 6.69
C PRO A 32 -7.12 8.62 7.88
N GLY A 33 -8.35 8.30 8.31
CA GLY A 33 -8.59 7.43 9.46
C GLY A 33 -8.03 8.00 10.77
N GLY A 34 -7.98 9.33 10.88
CA GLY A 34 -7.38 10.03 12.02
C GLY A 34 -5.86 10.27 11.91
N HIS A 35 -5.21 9.82 10.83
CA HIS A 35 -3.80 10.11 10.58
C HIS A 35 -3.59 11.57 10.11
N GLN A 36 -2.38 12.11 10.34
CA GLN A 36 -2.03 13.46 9.90
C GLN A 36 -1.60 13.48 8.44
N TRP A 37 -1.94 14.55 7.73
CA TRP A 37 -1.44 14.84 6.40
C TRP A 37 -0.19 15.72 6.49
N LEU A 38 0.90 15.29 5.86
CA LEU A 38 2.14 16.04 5.73
C LEU A 38 2.34 16.48 4.28
N GLY A 39 3.09 17.56 4.07
CA GLY A 39 3.58 17.88 2.72
C GLY A 39 4.33 16.68 2.15
N HIS A 40 4.18 16.38 0.86
CA HIS A 40 4.83 15.22 0.24
C HIS A 40 6.36 15.22 0.39
N ASP A 41 6.97 16.40 0.57
CA ASP A 41 8.40 16.63 0.81
C ASP A 41 8.78 16.69 2.30
N LYS A 42 7.82 16.45 3.21
CA LYS A 42 7.99 16.48 4.67
C LYS A 42 7.82 15.13 5.33
N VAL A 43 7.39 14.11 4.60
CA VAL A 43 7.26 12.74 5.13
C VAL A 43 8.66 12.16 5.32
N PRO A 44 9.08 11.84 6.56
CA PRO A 44 10.34 11.15 6.78
C PRO A 44 10.31 9.73 6.21
N ALA A 45 11.37 9.33 5.51
CA ALA A 45 11.53 7.96 5.02
C ALA A 45 11.64 6.96 6.18
N LEU A 46 11.10 5.76 5.97
CA LEU A 46 11.25 4.66 6.92
C LEU A 46 12.66 4.09 6.81
N THR A 47 13.25 3.71 7.94
CA THR A 47 14.49 2.92 7.92
C THR A 47 14.23 1.59 7.23
N GLN A 48 15.14 1.19 6.33
CA GLN A 48 15.01 -0.10 5.64
C GLN A 48 14.92 -1.25 6.66
N ASN A 49 13.82 -2.00 6.59
CA ASN A 49 13.52 -3.07 7.53
C ASN A 49 12.90 -4.27 6.78
N ALA A 50 13.75 -5.10 6.20
CA ALA A 50 13.32 -6.33 5.53
C ALA A 50 12.94 -7.41 6.55
N SER A 51 12.17 -8.41 6.11
CA SER A 51 11.79 -9.56 6.94
C SER A 51 13.02 -10.30 7.51
N PRO A 52 12.96 -10.92 8.70
CA PRO A 52 14.07 -11.72 9.20
C PRO A 52 14.30 -13.00 8.35
N GLY A 53 15.54 -13.48 8.30
CA GLY A 53 15.89 -14.77 7.68
C GLY A 53 15.90 -14.76 6.15
N LEU A 54 15.57 -15.91 5.55
CA LEU A 54 15.59 -16.09 4.09
C LEU A 54 14.69 -15.09 3.36
N GLU A 55 13.55 -14.76 3.95
CA GLU A 55 12.54 -13.91 3.31
C GLU A 55 13.05 -12.49 3.07
N GLY A 56 13.69 -11.86 4.05
CA GLY A 56 14.31 -10.55 3.83
C GLY A 56 15.52 -10.62 2.92
N GLN A 57 16.26 -11.73 2.91
CA GLN A 57 17.33 -11.91 1.93
C GLN A 57 16.77 -11.91 0.50
N LEU A 58 15.60 -12.51 0.27
CA LEU A 58 14.91 -12.49 -1.02
C LEU A 58 14.35 -11.10 -1.34
N GLU A 59 13.73 -10.41 -0.37
CA GLU A 59 13.24 -9.02 -0.52
C GLU A 59 14.38 -8.06 -0.90
N LEU A 60 15.56 -8.22 -0.30
CA LEU A 60 16.72 -7.37 -0.62
C LEU A 60 17.36 -7.78 -1.94
N ARG A 61 17.48 -9.09 -2.21
CA ARG A 61 18.13 -9.61 -3.44
C ARG A 61 17.34 -9.28 -4.70
N PHE A 62 16.01 -9.31 -4.63
CA PHE A 62 15.13 -9.10 -5.78
C PHE A 62 14.54 -7.68 -5.84
N ASN A 63 14.99 -6.77 -4.98
CA ASN A 63 14.61 -5.36 -5.05
C ASN A 63 15.06 -4.76 -6.41
N PRO A 64 14.14 -4.28 -7.26
CA PRO A 64 14.50 -3.85 -8.59
C PRO A 64 15.17 -2.46 -8.59
N SER A 65 16.13 -2.27 -9.48
CA SER A 65 16.61 -0.93 -9.83
C SER A 65 15.53 -0.20 -10.65
N LEU A 66 15.11 0.98 -10.19
CA LEU A 66 14.09 1.78 -10.86
C LEU A 66 14.71 3.02 -11.53
N TYR A 67 14.52 3.16 -12.84
CA TYR A 67 14.92 4.35 -13.60
C TYR A 67 13.72 5.25 -13.89
N ILE A 68 13.77 6.49 -13.43
CA ILE A 68 12.68 7.48 -13.60
C ILE A 68 12.93 8.34 -14.85
N SER A 69 12.41 7.88 -15.99
CA SER A 69 12.57 8.57 -17.28
C SER A 69 11.76 9.88 -17.39
N GLY A 70 10.72 10.05 -16.58
CA GLY A 70 9.85 11.23 -16.57
C GLY A 70 8.83 11.20 -15.43
N GLY A 71 8.17 12.34 -15.20
CA GLY A 71 7.25 12.50 -14.07
C GLY A 71 7.97 12.74 -12.74
N CYS A 72 7.28 12.51 -11.63
CA CYS A 72 7.86 12.71 -10.30
C CYS A 72 8.90 11.64 -9.95
N ASP A 73 9.85 12.04 -9.12
CA ASP A 73 10.68 11.09 -8.38
C ASP A 73 9.85 10.31 -7.36
N ILE A 74 10.45 9.28 -6.76
CA ILE A 74 9.83 8.50 -5.69
C ILE A 74 9.94 9.26 -4.36
N TYR A 75 8.86 9.24 -3.58
CA TYR A 75 8.77 9.85 -2.25
C TYR A 75 8.29 8.84 -1.21
N PRO A 76 8.59 9.05 0.09
CA PRO A 76 7.90 8.36 1.17
C PRO A 76 6.41 8.70 1.19
N ALA A 77 5.55 7.68 1.21
CA ALA A 77 4.10 7.86 1.30
C ALA A 77 3.62 8.03 2.74
N VAL A 78 4.32 7.37 3.68
CA VAL A 78 3.95 7.31 5.10
C VAL A 78 5.20 7.35 5.97
N ASP A 79 5.06 7.85 7.20
CA ASP A 79 6.12 7.84 8.22
C ASP A 79 5.86 6.84 9.35
N ALA A 80 6.80 6.74 10.29
CA ALA A 80 6.74 5.79 11.40
C ALA A 80 5.61 6.07 12.42
N SER A 81 5.03 7.28 12.42
CA SER A 81 3.87 7.64 13.24
C SER A 81 2.54 7.32 12.55
N GLY A 82 2.59 6.90 11.27
CA GLY A 82 1.42 6.71 10.43
C GLY A 82 0.93 7.98 9.75
N SER A 83 1.68 9.09 9.80
CA SER A 83 1.32 10.28 9.02
C SER A 83 1.48 10.00 7.53
N LEU A 84 0.60 10.59 6.72
CA LEU A 84 0.44 10.34 5.28
C LEU A 84 0.95 11.53 4.45
N GLY A 85 1.54 11.26 3.29
CA GLY A 85 1.87 12.28 2.31
C GLY A 85 0.62 12.83 1.63
N ALA A 86 0.38 14.13 1.71
CA ALA A 86 -0.77 14.82 1.11
C ALA A 86 -0.66 14.96 -0.42
N GLY A 87 0.35 14.36 -1.04
CA GLY A 87 0.62 14.48 -2.47
C GLY A 87 0.97 15.89 -2.95
N LEU A 88 0.86 16.04 -4.26
CA LEU A 88 1.09 17.28 -4.98
C LEU A 88 -0.05 17.53 -5.96
N LYS A 89 -0.50 18.77 -6.07
CA LYS A 89 -1.52 19.13 -7.07
C LYS A 89 -0.94 18.87 -8.47
N PRO A 90 -1.70 18.28 -9.41
CA PRO A 90 -1.22 18.02 -10.77
C PRO A 90 -1.15 19.27 -11.65
N THR A 91 -0.41 20.28 -11.21
CA THR A 91 -0.13 21.54 -11.93
C THR A 91 1.36 21.70 -12.24
N GLY A 92 1.72 22.68 -13.10
CA GLY A 92 3.10 22.91 -13.57
C GLY A 92 3.57 21.98 -14.71
N GLY A 93 4.87 21.67 -14.76
CA GLY A 93 5.42 20.61 -15.63
C GLY A 93 5.30 19.21 -15.00
N GLY A 94 5.59 18.15 -15.77
CA GLY A 94 5.47 16.76 -15.31
C GLY A 94 6.29 16.44 -14.05
N ARG A 95 7.48 17.04 -13.89
CA ARG A 95 8.33 16.91 -12.68
C ARG A 95 8.24 18.10 -11.72
N SER A 96 7.45 19.13 -12.04
CA SER A 96 7.50 20.40 -11.32
C SER A 96 7.06 20.23 -9.87
N GLY A 97 7.95 20.57 -8.94
CA GLY A 97 7.73 20.44 -7.51
C GLY A 97 7.86 19.02 -6.96
N CYS A 98 8.33 18.06 -7.75
CA CYS A 98 8.54 16.67 -7.32
C CYS A 98 9.80 16.04 -7.96
N ASP A 99 10.80 16.86 -8.28
CA ASP A 99 12.09 16.53 -8.91
C ASP A 99 13.26 16.50 -7.91
N LYS A 100 12.94 16.51 -6.62
CA LYS A 100 13.90 16.47 -5.51
C LYS A 100 13.63 15.28 -4.59
N GLY A 101 13.14 14.17 -5.14
CA GLY A 101 12.68 13.02 -4.34
C GLY A 101 13.72 12.48 -3.38
N GLY A 102 15.00 12.62 -3.73
CA GLY A 102 16.13 12.36 -2.83
C GLY A 102 16.07 10.96 -2.22
N ASN A 103 15.51 10.87 -1.01
CA ASN A 103 15.30 9.66 -0.21
C ASN A 103 14.08 8.85 -0.66
N GLY A 104 13.98 8.49 -1.94
CA GLY A 104 12.89 7.66 -2.44
C GLY A 104 12.73 6.36 -1.62
N GLN A 105 11.49 5.95 -1.39
CA GLN A 105 11.15 4.77 -0.58
C GLN A 105 10.58 3.67 -1.47
N VAL A 106 11.06 2.44 -1.26
CA VAL A 106 10.40 1.23 -1.78
C VAL A 106 9.69 0.51 -0.65
N TYR A 107 8.50 0.00 -0.95
CA TYR A 107 7.71 -0.85 -0.06
C TYR A 107 7.65 -2.26 -0.63
N ALA A 108 7.92 -3.27 0.18
CA ALA A 108 7.85 -4.66 -0.23
C ALA A 108 6.75 -5.39 0.56
N ARG A 109 5.97 -6.23 -0.13
CA ARG A 109 5.09 -7.20 0.52
C ARG A 109 5.21 -8.54 -0.17
N ARG A 110 5.49 -9.57 0.63
CA ARG A 110 5.51 -10.95 0.19
C ARG A 110 4.18 -11.64 0.45
N GLY A 111 3.80 -12.55 -0.43
CA GLY A 111 2.66 -13.44 -0.24
C GLY A 111 2.78 -14.70 -1.09
N THR A 112 1.90 -15.65 -0.83
CA THR A 112 1.79 -16.89 -1.61
C THR A 112 0.43 -16.96 -2.28
N SER A 113 0.40 -17.32 -3.56
CA SER A 113 -0.84 -17.59 -4.29
C SER A 113 -0.60 -18.76 -5.23
N GLN A 114 -1.48 -19.77 -5.19
CA GLN A 114 -1.39 -20.98 -6.01
C GLN A 114 0.02 -21.63 -5.93
N ASP A 115 0.51 -21.83 -4.70
CA ASP A 115 1.82 -22.42 -4.40
C ASP A 115 3.04 -21.66 -4.97
N ARG A 116 2.84 -20.39 -5.40
CA ARG A 116 3.90 -19.50 -5.86
C ARG A 116 4.12 -18.37 -4.87
N THR A 117 5.38 -18.13 -4.54
CA THR A 117 5.78 -16.97 -3.74
C THR A 117 5.97 -15.77 -4.66
N GLY A 118 5.30 -14.67 -4.33
CA GLY A 118 5.45 -13.37 -4.98
C GLY A 118 5.94 -12.33 -4.00
N ILE A 119 6.84 -11.46 -4.46
CA ILE A 119 7.22 -10.23 -3.75
C ILE A 119 6.76 -9.06 -4.60
N MET A 120 5.87 -8.25 -4.06
CA MET A 120 5.41 -7.00 -4.68
C MET A 120 6.26 -5.86 -4.15
N TYR A 121 6.95 -5.16 -5.05
CA TYR A 121 7.58 -3.88 -4.75
C TYR A 121 6.68 -2.75 -5.22
N SER A 122 6.48 -1.75 -4.39
CA SER A 122 5.64 -0.60 -4.69
C SER A 122 6.38 0.71 -4.39
N TYR A 123 6.03 1.72 -5.16
CA TYR A 123 6.62 3.04 -5.15
C TYR A 123 5.50 4.07 -5.12
N TYR A 124 5.72 5.16 -4.40
CA TYR A 124 4.78 6.27 -4.34
C TYR A 124 5.33 7.48 -5.07
N VAL A 125 4.46 8.10 -5.87
CA VAL A 125 4.70 9.39 -6.51
C VAL A 125 3.61 10.36 -6.06
N PRO A 126 3.96 11.61 -5.69
CA PRO A 126 2.98 12.54 -5.12
C PRO A 126 1.93 13.04 -6.11
N LYS A 127 2.20 12.87 -7.40
CA LYS A 127 1.25 13.10 -8.48
C LYS A 127 1.63 12.32 -9.73
N VAL A 128 0.65 12.12 -10.59
CA VAL A 128 0.84 11.75 -12.00
C VAL A 128 0.24 12.79 -12.90
N ARG A 129 0.86 13.00 -14.06
CA ARG A 129 0.39 13.95 -15.08
C ARG A 129 0.67 13.43 -16.47
N TRP A 130 -0.33 13.54 -17.33
CA TRP A 130 -0.23 13.13 -18.74
C TRP A 130 -0.43 14.29 -19.71
N GLY A 131 -0.82 15.49 -19.24
CA GLY A 131 -1.04 16.65 -20.11
C GLY A 131 -0.91 18.00 -19.39
N LYS A 132 -0.99 19.09 -20.15
CA LYS A 132 -1.07 20.48 -19.64
C LYS A 132 -2.50 20.79 -19.22
N GLY A 133 -2.68 21.59 -18.17
CA GLY A 133 -4.00 21.92 -17.62
C GLY A 133 -4.15 21.45 -16.17
N ASN A 134 -5.25 21.81 -15.51
CA ASN A 134 -5.49 21.47 -14.11
C ASN A 134 -6.16 20.10 -13.93
N ASP A 135 -6.73 19.54 -15.00
CA ASP A 135 -7.53 18.31 -14.97
C ASP A 135 -6.81 17.12 -15.64
N GLU A 136 -5.58 17.35 -16.13
CA GLU A 136 -4.75 16.36 -16.83
C GLU A 136 -3.74 15.70 -15.87
N GLY A 137 -4.25 15.19 -14.75
CA GLY A 137 -3.45 14.51 -13.75
C GLY A 137 -4.23 14.09 -12.51
N HIS A 138 -3.56 13.37 -11.63
CA HIS A 138 -4.07 13.02 -10.31
C HIS A 138 -3.04 13.36 -9.23
N ARG A 139 -3.55 13.87 -8.10
CA ARG A 139 -2.84 13.87 -6.82
C ARG A 139 -3.00 12.48 -6.22
N HIS A 140 -1.97 12.02 -5.52
CA HIS A 140 -1.99 10.80 -4.73
C HIS A 140 -1.58 11.07 -3.31
#